data_AF-A0A8S3QF68-F1
#
_entry.id   AF-A0A8S3QF68-F1
#
_cell.length_a   1.000
_cell.length_b   1.000
_cell.length_c   1.000
_cell.angle_alpha   90.00
_cell.angle_beta   90.00
_cell.angle_gamma   90.00
#
_symmetry.space_group_name_H-M   'P 1'
#
loop_
_entity.id
_entity.type
_entity.pdbx_description
1 polymer ?
#
loop_
_entity_poly.entity_id
_entity_poly.type
_entity_poly.pdbx_seq_one_letter_code
_entity_poly.pdbx_strand_id
1 'polypeptide(L)'
;MMLRDSKDDKVKEANVDVRTGRKWVAKTAVEDAESRLRHRHSGSGNIRATWFWQHSADARYRRELVQQEVRRGQEDRQVRAVSMKYMKWEMARPRKISWHEMWRMDGQKISFLLRSVYDVLPTPTNLTMWKLIEDPSCKLCGKPANLEHVLSSCRTALKDGRYTWSHDQVLREIAAVLDTQRRKKTKIENVPKFIKGGGE
;
A
#
# COMPACT_ATOMS: atom_id res chain seq x y z
N MET A 1 -27.89 4.41 -8.57
CA MET A 1 -28.56 5.04 -7.42
C MET A 1 -29.53 6.16 -7.83
N MET A 2 -29.14 7.06 -8.74
CA MET A 2 -30.01 8.15 -9.24
C MET A 2 -31.40 7.69 -9.74
N LEU A 3 -31.48 6.53 -10.41
CA LEU A 3 -32.73 6.00 -10.97
C LEU A 3 -33.67 5.36 -9.91
N ARG A 4 -33.10 4.68 -8.90
CA ARG A 4 -33.86 4.03 -7.80
C ARG A 4 -34.52 5.04 -6.85
N ASP A 5 -33.90 6.20 -6.68
CA ASP A 5 -34.41 7.28 -5.81
C ASP A 5 -35.13 8.38 -6.62
N SER A 6 -35.54 8.11 -7.87
CA SER A 6 -36.24 9.09 -8.71
C SER A 6 -37.60 9.46 -8.11
N LYS A 7 -38.05 10.70 -8.32
CA LYS A 7 -39.43 11.10 -7.95
C LYS A 7 -40.49 10.53 -8.90
N ASP A 8 -40.07 10.11 -10.09
CA ASP A 8 -40.92 9.51 -11.11
C ASP A 8 -41.01 7.98 -10.90
N ASP A 9 -42.22 7.48 -10.69
CA ASP A 9 -42.49 6.07 -10.39
C ASP A 9 -42.16 5.16 -11.59
N LYS A 10 -42.34 5.63 -12.83
CA LYS A 10 -41.99 4.85 -14.03
C LYS A 10 -40.48 4.61 -14.11
N VAL A 11 -39.69 5.59 -13.67
CA VAL A 11 -38.22 5.50 -13.67
C VAL A 11 -37.73 4.58 -12.55
N LYS A 12 -38.42 4.55 -11.41
CA LYS A 12 -38.14 3.62 -10.31
C LYS A 12 -38.42 2.17 -10.69
N GLU A 13 -39.57 1.93 -11.31
CA GLU A 13 -40.04 0.58 -11.68
C GLU A 13 -39.26 -0.01 -12.86
N ALA A 14 -38.68 0.83 -13.71
CA ALA A 14 -37.89 0.39 -14.87
C ALA A 14 -36.66 -0.47 -14.52
N ASN A 15 -36.24 -0.51 -13.23
CA ASN A 15 -35.16 -1.35 -12.69
C ASN A 15 -33.93 -1.45 -13.61
N VAL A 16 -33.55 -0.31 -14.18
CA VAL A 16 -32.55 -0.23 -15.25
C VAL A 16 -31.19 -0.66 -14.72
N ASP A 17 -30.65 -1.74 -15.28
CA ASP A 17 -29.33 -2.20 -14.94
C ASP A 17 -28.27 -1.43 -15.74
N VAL A 18 -27.34 -0.79 -15.01
CA VAL A 18 -26.31 0.03 -15.64
C VAL A 18 -25.21 -0.90 -16.15
N ARG A 19 -25.11 -1.04 -17.47
CA ARG A 19 -24.03 -1.81 -18.11
C ARG A 19 -22.68 -1.23 -17.68
N THR A 20 -21.92 -2.05 -16.96
CA THR A 20 -20.60 -1.73 -16.42
C THR A 20 -19.59 -2.78 -16.85
N GLY A 21 -18.29 -2.49 -16.71
CA GLY A 21 -17.23 -3.37 -17.23
C GLY A 21 -17.08 -4.69 -16.47
N ARG A 22 -16.33 -5.65 -17.05
CA ARG A 22 -16.12 -7.00 -16.49
C ARG A 22 -15.61 -7.03 -15.03
N LYS A 23 -14.82 -6.05 -14.61
CA LYS A 23 -14.13 -6.05 -13.29
C LYS A 23 -14.88 -5.28 -12.19
N TRP A 24 -15.90 -4.52 -12.55
CA TRP A 24 -16.63 -3.65 -11.65
C TRP A 24 -18.08 -3.54 -12.07
N VAL A 25 -18.99 -3.94 -11.19
CA VAL A 25 -20.43 -3.88 -11.41
C VAL A 25 -21.03 -2.83 -10.47
N ALA A 26 -21.71 -1.83 -11.02
CA ALA A 26 -22.20 -0.69 -10.23
C ALA A 26 -23.19 -1.11 -9.13
N LYS A 27 -24.10 -2.04 -9.44
CA LYS A 27 -25.14 -2.50 -8.52
C LYS A 27 -24.52 -3.16 -7.27
N THR A 28 -23.62 -4.11 -7.48
CA THR A 28 -22.95 -4.83 -6.38
C THR A 28 -22.04 -3.91 -5.57
N ALA A 29 -21.37 -2.95 -6.21
CA ALA A 29 -20.52 -1.99 -5.52
C ALA A 29 -21.34 -1.07 -4.58
N VAL A 30 -22.54 -0.66 -4.99
CA VAL A 30 -23.46 0.13 -4.16
C VAL A 30 -24.00 -0.70 -3.01
N GLU A 31 -24.43 -1.95 -3.27
CA GLU A 31 -24.94 -2.85 -2.23
C GLU A 31 -23.87 -3.18 -1.16
N ASP A 32 -22.63 -3.45 -1.57
CA ASP A 32 -21.50 -3.66 -0.66
C ASP A 32 -21.19 -2.39 0.15
N ALA A 33 -21.21 -1.21 -0.50
CA ALA A 33 -21.02 0.07 0.20
C ALA A 33 -22.12 0.34 1.24
N GLU A 34 -23.39 0.11 0.91
CA GLU A 34 -24.50 0.23 1.86
C GLU A 34 -24.37 -0.77 3.01
N SER A 35 -23.99 -2.02 2.73
CA SER A 35 -23.74 -3.04 3.76
C SER A 35 -22.65 -2.61 4.74
N ARG A 36 -21.52 -2.11 4.25
CA ARG A 36 -20.41 -1.58 5.06
C ARG A 36 -20.83 -0.39 5.91
N LEU A 37 -21.62 0.53 5.35
CA LEU A 37 -22.17 1.65 6.11
C LEU A 37 -23.06 1.14 7.24
N ARG A 38 -23.99 0.21 6.98
CA ARG A 38 -24.84 -0.39 8.02
C ARG A 38 -24.00 -1.03 9.13
N HIS A 39 -23.02 -1.84 8.76
CA HIS A 39 -22.16 -2.53 9.73
C HIS A 39 -21.33 -1.55 10.57
N ARG A 40 -20.88 -0.43 10.00
CA ARG A 40 -20.16 0.63 10.72
C ARG A 40 -21.06 1.34 11.73
N HIS A 41 -22.30 1.68 11.34
CA HIS A 41 -23.24 2.35 12.24
C HIS A 41 -23.66 1.42 13.39
N SER A 42 -23.91 0.14 13.10
CA SER A 42 -24.20 -0.88 14.13
C SER A 42 -22.99 -1.14 15.05
N GLY A 43 -21.78 -1.21 14.50
CA GLY A 43 -20.55 -1.49 15.26
C GLY A 43 -20.08 -0.35 16.17
N SER A 44 -20.52 0.89 15.93
CA SER A 44 -20.21 2.03 16.82
C SER A 44 -21.08 2.09 18.08
N GLY A 45 -22.06 1.19 18.26
CA GLY A 45 -22.99 1.21 19.41
C GLY A 45 -23.92 2.43 19.46
N ASN A 46 -23.87 3.30 18.43
CA ASN A 46 -24.64 4.53 18.38
C ASN A 46 -25.97 4.28 17.65
N ILE A 47 -26.95 3.77 18.41
CA ILE A 47 -28.31 3.43 17.94
C ILE A 47 -28.96 4.60 17.17
N ARG A 48 -28.67 5.84 17.59
CA ARG A 48 -29.16 7.07 16.94
C ARG A 48 -28.66 7.23 15.51
N ALA A 49 -27.40 6.88 15.24
CA ALA A 49 -26.80 7.01 13.92
C ALA A 49 -27.39 5.96 12.94
N THR A 50 -27.63 4.73 13.44
CA THR A 50 -28.30 3.67 12.68
C THR A 50 -29.75 4.03 12.36
N TRP A 51 -30.50 4.52 13.35
CA TRP A 51 -31.89 4.94 13.18
C TRP A 51 -32.02 6.15 12.25
N PHE A 52 -31.15 7.16 12.39
CA PHE A 52 -31.13 8.33 11.52
C PHE A 52 -30.88 7.95 10.05
N TRP A 53 -29.97 7.02 9.78
CA TRP A 53 -29.73 6.52 8.42
C TRP A 53 -30.95 5.82 7.81
N GLN A 54 -31.65 5.03 8.62
CA GLN A 54 -32.79 4.20 8.19
C GLN A 54 -34.08 4.98 8.02
N HIS A 55 -34.30 6.03 8.84
CA HIS A 55 -35.59 6.70 8.95
C HIS A 55 -35.58 8.21 8.66
N SER A 56 -34.43 8.90 8.68
CA SER A 56 -34.41 10.37 8.71
C SER A 56 -33.37 11.03 7.81
N ALA A 57 -32.47 10.28 7.19
CA ALA A 57 -31.45 10.82 6.31
C ALA A 57 -32.05 11.19 4.93
N ASP A 58 -31.90 12.47 4.57
CA ASP A 58 -32.27 12.99 3.25
C ASP A 58 -31.68 12.11 2.14
N ALA A 59 -32.47 11.86 1.10
CA ALA A 59 -32.09 11.00 -0.02
C ALA A 59 -30.80 11.50 -0.71
N ARG A 60 -30.58 12.82 -0.73
CA ARG A 60 -29.33 13.39 -1.25
C ARG A 60 -28.13 13.01 -0.37
N TYR A 61 -28.25 13.19 0.94
CA TYR A 61 -27.18 12.90 1.89
C TYR A 61 -26.80 11.41 1.90
N ARG A 62 -27.80 10.50 1.86
CA ARG A 62 -27.54 9.05 1.75
C ARG A 62 -26.75 8.70 0.50
N ARG A 63 -27.10 9.29 -0.65
CA ARG A 63 -26.38 9.06 -1.91
C ARG A 63 -24.94 9.53 -1.84
N GLU A 64 -24.70 10.69 -1.25
CA GLU A 64 -23.36 11.28 -1.13
C GLU A 64 -22.45 10.41 -0.26
N LEU A 65 -22.96 9.91 0.87
CA LEU A 65 -22.25 8.96 1.74
C LEU A 65 -21.93 7.65 1.02
N VAL A 66 -22.91 7.07 0.31
CA VAL A 66 -22.69 5.82 -0.45
C VAL A 66 -21.66 6.03 -1.55
N GLN A 67 -21.70 7.17 -2.26
CA GLN A 67 -20.68 7.50 -3.27
C GLN A 67 -19.28 7.65 -2.66
N GLN A 68 -19.16 8.32 -1.49
CA GLN A 68 -17.90 8.41 -0.77
C GLN A 68 -17.39 7.03 -0.35
N GLU A 69 -18.28 6.15 0.14
CA GLU A 69 -17.94 4.79 0.54
C GLU A 69 -17.47 3.93 -0.65
N VAL A 70 -18.16 4.03 -1.81
CA VAL A 70 -17.74 3.36 -3.05
C VAL A 70 -16.37 3.84 -3.50
N ARG A 71 -16.11 5.16 -3.49
CA ARG A 71 -14.79 5.72 -3.80
C ARG A 71 -13.73 5.19 -2.84
N ARG A 72 -14.05 5.15 -1.55
CA ARG A 72 -13.17 4.59 -0.53
C ARG A 72 -12.89 3.10 -0.77
N GLY A 73 -13.86 2.32 -1.22
CA GLY A 73 -13.66 0.90 -1.55
C GLY A 73 -12.74 0.72 -2.76
N GLN A 74 -12.86 1.58 -3.77
CA GLN A 74 -11.97 1.57 -4.94
C GLN A 74 -10.53 1.91 -4.56
N GLU A 75 -10.32 2.93 -3.72
CA GLU A 75 -8.99 3.29 -3.21
C GLU A 75 -8.34 2.12 -2.47
N ASP A 76 -9.06 1.45 -1.56
CA ASP A 76 -8.54 0.25 -0.87
C ASP A 76 -8.18 -0.87 -1.85
N ARG A 77 -8.96 -1.05 -2.92
CA ARG A 77 -8.66 -2.06 -3.95
C ARG A 77 -7.38 -1.73 -4.71
N GLN A 78 -7.16 -0.45 -5.02
CA GLN A 78 -5.94 0.02 -5.67
C GLN A 78 -4.72 -0.17 -4.75
N VAL A 79 -4.84 0.21 -3.48
CA VAL A 79 -3.82 -0.01 -2.45
C VAL A 79 -3.46 -1.49 -2.35
N ARG A 80 -4.46 -2.38 -2.22
CA ARG A 80 -4.23 -3.83 -2.17
C ARG A 80 -3.60 -4.38 -3.45
N ALA A 81 -4.04 -3.92 -4.61
CA ALA A 81 -3.46 -4.36 -5.89
C ALA A 81 -1.99 -3.96 -6.02
N VAL A 82 -1.64 -2.75 -5.57
CA VAL A 82 -0.25 -2.27 -5.47
C VAL A 82 0.54 -3.16 -4.51
N SER A 83 0.11 -3.29 -3.25
CA SER A 83 0.75 -4.14 -2.24
C SER A 83 1.01 -5.56 -2.76
N MET A 84 -0.01 -6.23 -3.29
CA MET A 84 0.09 -7.60 -3.80
C MET A 84 1.05 -7.73 -5.01
N LYS A 85 1.13 -6.72 -5.88
CA LYS A 85 2.04 -6.76 -7.03
C LYS A 85 3.49 -6.63 -6.59
N TYR A 86 3.78 -5.79 -5.59
CA TYR A 86 5.13 -5.59 -5.06
C TYR A 86 5.57 -6.70 -4.08
N MET A 87 4.64 -7.48 -3.51
CA MET A 87 4.95 -8.63 -2.66
C MET A 87 5.12 -9.96 -3.39
N LYS A 88 4.86 -10.01 -4.70
CA LYS A 88 5.17 -11.20 -5.53
C LYS A 88 6.66 -11.24 -5.86
N TRP A 89 7.44 -11.79 -4.93
CA TRP A 89 8.86 -12.08 -5.11
C TRP A 89 9.12 -13.31 -6.02
N GLU A 90 8.31 -13.52 -7.07
CA GLU A 90 8.40 -14.70 -7.95
C GLU A 90 9.77 -14.80 -8.67
N MET A 91 10.52 -13.70 -8.77
CA MET A 91 11.88 -13.66 -9.33
C MET A 91 12.99 -13.47 -8.29
N ALA A 92 12.66 -13.35 -7.00
CA ALA A 92 13.69 -13.23 -5.98
C ALA A 92 14.33 -14.61 -5.75
N ARG A 93 15.60 -14.75 -6.10
CA ARG A 93 16.34 -15.96 -5.77
C ARG A 93 16.53 -16.00 -4.24
N PRO A 94 16.15 -17.10 -3.56
CA PRO A 94 16.41 -17.24 -2.15
C PRO A 94 17.92 -17.19 -1.93
N ARG A 95 18.38 -16.24 -1.10
CA ARG A 95 19.79 -16.12 -0.76
C ARG A 95 20.13 -17.19 0.28
N LYS A 96 21.02 -18.13 -0.07
CA LYS A 96 21.61 -19.05 0.89
C LYS A 96 22.81 -18.37 1.53
N ILE A 97 22.78 -18.17 2.84
CA ILE A 97 23.91 -17.63 3.60
C ILE A 97 24.50 -18.80 4.38
N SER A 98 25.77 -19.13 4.13
CA SER A 98 26.45 -20.17 4.91
C SER A 98 26.83 -19.62 6.28
N TRP A 99 26.95 -20.50 7.28
CA TRP A 99 27.43 -20.12 8.62
C TRP A 99 28.76 -19.38 8.56
N HIS A 100 29.67 -19.85 7.70
CA HIS A 100 30.97 -19.25 7.53
C HIS A 100 30.92 -17.86 6.88
N GLU A 101 30.06 -17.66 5.88
CA GLU A 101 29.82 -16.33 5.29
C GLU A 101 29.26 -15.37 6.34
N MET A 102 28.29 -15.82 7.15
CA MET A 102 27.69 -15.01 8.20
C MET A 102 28.73 -14.52 9.23
N TRP A 103 29.65 -15.38 9.70
CA TRP A 103 30.71 -14.97 10.62
C TRP A 103 31.73 -14.01 10.02
N ARG A 104 31.92 -14.01 8.69
CA ARG A 104 32.78 -13.06 8.00
C ARG A 104 32.09 -11.73 7.71
N MET A 105 30.76 -11.66 7.87
CA MET A 105 30.02 -10.43 7.64
C MET A 105 30.17 -9.48 8.81
N ASP A 106 30.26 -8.20 8.49
CA ASP A 106 30.14 -7.15 9.49
C ASP A 106 28.76 -7.21 10.18
N GLY A 107 28.73 -6.95 11.48
CA GLY A 107 27.51 -7.02 12.29
C GLY A 107 26.37 -6.13 11.76
N GLN A 108 26.69 -4.96 11.18
CA GLN A 108 25.68 -4.09 10.59
C GLN A 108 25.04 -4.71 9.35
N LYS A 109 25.83 -5.45 8.55
CA LYS A 109 25.31 -6.15 7.36
C LYS A 109 24.38 -7.29 7.74
N ILE A 110 24.73 -8.04 8.80
CA ILE A 110 23.87 -9.11 9.33
C ILE A 110 22.57 -8.51 9.86
N SER A 111 22.67 -7.43 10.65
CA SER A 111 21.51 -6.72 11.20
C SER A 111 20.57 -6.20 10.10
N PHE A 112 21.14 -5.59 9.05
CA PHE A 112 20.38 -5.15 7.87
C PHE A 112 19.66 -6.31 7.19
N LEU A 113 20.36 -7.43 6.95
CA LEU A 113 19.75 -8.60 6.32
C LEU A 113 18.58 -9.15 7.12
N LEU A 114 18.75 -9.35 8.42
CA LEU A 114 17.68 -9.81 9.29
C LEU A 114 16.48 -8.85 9.27
N ARG A 115 16.72 -7.54 9.36
CA ARG A 115 15.67 -6.52 9.31
C ARG A 115 14.98 -6.38 7.95
N SER A 116 15.63 -6.81 6.87
CA SER A 116 15.06 -6.78 5.52
C SER A 116 14.11 -7.95 5.24
N VAL A 117 14.29 -9.07 5.95
CA VAL A 117 13.53 -10.31 5.74
C VAL A 117 12.45 -10.50 6.81
N TYR A 118 12.76 -10.15 8.05
CA TYR A 118 11.86 -10.28 9.17
C TYR A 118 11.19 -8.95 9.50
N ASP A 119 9.94 -9.00 9.97
CA ASP A 119 9.20 -7.85 10.47
C ASP A 119 9.72 -7.43 11.86
N VAL A 120 10.95 -6.92 11.89
CA VAL A 120 11.64 -6.42 13.09
C VAL A 120 11.96 -4.92 12.97
N LEU A 121 11.39 -4.25 11.98
CA LEU A 121 11.51 -2.80 11.82
C LEU A 121 10.66 -2.10 12.89
N PRO A 122 11.05 -0.90 13.34
CA PRO A 122 10.32 -0.14 14.37
C PRO A 122 9.03 0.48 13.79
N THR A 123 8.10 -0.36 13.36
CA THR A 123 6.74 0.03 12.95
C THR A 123 5.90 0.31 14.20
N PRO A 124 4.88 1.18 14.16
CA PRO A 124 4.05 1.44 15.34
C PRO A 124 3.46 0.17 15.96
N THR A 125 3.06 -0.82 15.15
CA THR A 125 2.62 -2.12 15.67
C THR A 125 3.73 -2.86 16.42
N ASN A 126 4.96 -2.92 15.89
CA ASN A 126 6.08 -3.56 16.58
C ASN A 126 6.51 -2.80 17.85
N LEU A 127 6.50 -1.46 17.80
CA LEU A 127 6.80 -0.61 18.96
C LEU A 127 5.79 -0.83 20.09
N THR A 128 4.51 -1.04 19.77
CA THR A 128 3.51 -1.42 20.75
C THR A 128 3.74 -2.83 21.31
N MET A 129 4.11 -3.80 20.47
CA MET A 129 4.50 -5.12 20.96
C MET A 129 5.73 -5.08 21.89
N TRP A 130 6.67 -4.18 21.62
CA TRP A 130 7.84 -3.94 22.47
C TRP A 130 7.55 -3.05 23.68
N LYS A 131 6.28 -2.65 23.89
CA LYS A 131 5.84 -1.79 25.00
C LYS A 131 6.54 -0.41 25.05
N LEU A 132 6.97 0.10 23.89
CA LEU A 132 7.56 1.43 23.75
C LEU A 132 6.52 2.51 23.45
N ILE A 133 5.38 2.11 22.87
CA ILE A 133 4.27 3.01 22.50
C ILE A 133 2.95 2.30 22.79
N GLU A 134 1.92 3.04 23.25
CA GLU A 134 0.59 2.46 23.53
C GLU A 134 -0.27 2.31 22.26
N ASP A 135 -0.23 3.30 21.36
CA ASP A 135 -1.05 3.35 20.15
C ASP A 135 -0.34 2.78 18.90
N PRO A 136 -0.81 1.66 18.32
CA PRO A 136 -0.23 1.07 17.12
C PRO A 136 -0.69 1.75 15.82
N SER A 137 -1.42 2.86 15.89
CA SER A 137 -2.07 3.48 14.74
C SER A 137 -1.13 4.34 13.89
N CYS A 138 -1.35 4.29 12.57
CA CYS A 138 -0.71 5.16 11.59
C CYS A 138 -1.12 6.61 11.82
N LYS A 139 -0.14 7.50 11.93
CA LYS A 139 -0.39 8.94 12.11
C LYS A 139 -1.04 9.62 10.89
N LEU A 140 -1.04 8.96 9.72
CA LEU A 140 -1.63 9.50 8.48
C LEU A 140 -3.08 9.05 8.26
N CYS A 141 -3.44 7.86 8.68
CA CYS A 141 -4.76 7.29 8.35
C CYS A 141 -5.48 6.60 9.52
N GLY A 142 -4.87 6.54 10.70
CA GLY A 142 -5.48 5.98 11.91
C GLY A 142 -5.69 4.46 11.91
N LYS A 143 -5.20 3.72 10.91
CA LYS A 143 -5.26 2.24 10.90
C LYS A 143 -4.01 1.66 11.59
N PRO A 144 -4.05 0.43 12.13
CA PRO A 144 -2.86 -0.24 12.65
C PRO A 144 -1.72 -0.22 11.62
N ALA A 145 -0.55 0.29 12.01
CA ALA A 145 0.60 0.48 11.15
C ALA A 145 1.61 -0.65 11.31
N ASN A 146 1.31 -1.78 10.68
CA ASN A 146 2.26 -2.87 10.47
C ASN A 146 3.19 -2.58 9.29
N LEU A 147 4.17 -3.45 9.04
CA LEU A 147 5.15 -3.24 7.98
C LEU A 147 4.52 -3.09 6.59
N GLU A 148 3.53 -3.94 6.26
CA GLU A 148 2.80 -3.86 4.99
C GLU A 148 2.12 -2.49 4.83
N HIS A 149 1.44 -2.04 5.89
CA HIS A 149 0.76 -0.74 5.93
C HIS A 149 1.73 0.42 5.69
N VAL A 150 2.84 0.44 6.42
CA VAL A 150 3.81 1.54 6.31
C VAL A 150 4.46 1.57 4.94
N LEU A 151 4.83 0.41 4.38
CA LEU A 151 5.59 0.35 3.12
C LEU A 151 4.74 0.43 1.85
N SER A 152 3.47 0.02 1.88
CA SER A 152 2.67 -0.07 0.63
C SER A 152 1.16 0.10 0.79
N SER A 153 0.62 -0.16 1.99
CA SER A 153 -0.83 -0.29 2.19
C SER A 153 -1.49 0.92 2.86
N CYS A 154 -0.78 2.04 3.06
CA CYS A 154 -1.36 3.26 3.60
C CYS A 154 -2.04 4.09 2.52
N ARG A 155 -3.36 4.24 2.64
CA ARG A 155 -4.18 4.98 1.68
C ARG A 155 -3.80 6.45 1.58
N THR A 156 -3.61 7.13 2.72
CA THR A 156 -3.24 8.55 2.74
C THR A 156 -1.87 8.73 2.09
N ALA A 157 -0.90 7.88 2.44
CA ALA A 157 0.43 7.92 1.82
C ALA A 157 0.40 7.68 0.31
N LEU A 158 -0.46 6.76 -0.16
CA LEU A 158 -0.65 6.51 -1.59
C LEU A 158 -1.24 7.73 -2.30
N LYS A 159 -2.30 8.33 -1.75
CA LYS A 159 -2.97 9.49 -2.33
C LYS A 159 -2.05 10.71 -2.38
N ASP A 160 -1.24 10.90 -1.35
CA ASP A 160 -0.26 11.99 -1.24
C ASP A 160 0.98 11.77 -2.14
N GLY A 161 1.11 10.61 -2.81
CA GLY A 161 2.27 10.29 -3.65
C GLY A 161 3.56 10.01 -2.87
N ARG A 162 3.48 9.76 -1.54
CA ARG A 162 4.66 9.56 -0.69
C ARG A 162 5.46 8.32 -1.06
N TYR A 163 4.79 7.25 -1.51
CA TYR A 163 5.48 6.05 -1.96
C TYR A 163 6.36 6.31 -3.17
N THR A 164 5.85 7.05 -4.16
CA THR A 164 6.63 7.44 -5.33
C THR A 164 7.85 8.25 -4.90
N TRP A 165 7.66 9.27 -4.07
CA TRP A 165 8.78 10.08 -3.58
C TRP A 165 9.84 9.25 -2.84
N SER A 166 9.43 8.40 -1.90
CA SER A 166 10.34 7.55 -1.12
C SER A 166 11.08 6.55 -2.01
N HIS A 167 10.38 5.92 -2.95
CA HIS A 167 11.01 5.00 -3.91
C HIS A 167 12.01 5.74 -4.81
N ASP A 168 11.66 6.92 -5.30
CA ASP A 168 12.54 7.73 -6.15
C ASP A 168 13.79 8.19 -5.38
N GLN A 169 13.68 8.49 -4.08
CA GLN A 169 14.86 8.78 -3.25
C GLN A 169 15.79 7.57 -3.17
N VAL A 170 15.26 6.38 -2.87
CA VAL A 170 16.07 5.16 -2.78
C VAL A 170 16.71 4.83 -4.14
N LEU A 171 15.96 4.93 -5.23
CA LEU A 171 16.47 4.69 -6.58
C LEU A 171 17.55 5.69 -6.97
N ARG A 172 17.43 6.96 -6.55
CA ARG A 172 18.45 7.99 -6.79
C ARG A 172 19.77 7.66 -6.12
N GLU A 173 19.74 7.23 -4.85
CA GLU A 173 20.95 6.83 -4.13
C GLU A 173 21.61 5.59 -4.77
N ILE A 174 20.81 4.58 -5.13
CA ILE A 174 21.31 3.39 -5.83
C ILE A 174 21.94 3.78 -7.16
N ALA A 175 21.28 4.63 -7.96
CA ALA A 175 21.79 5.09 -9.24
C ALA A 175 23.11 5.84 -9.09
N ALA A 176 23.23 6.74 -8.11
CA ALA A 176 24.45 7.49 -7.84
C ALA A 176 25.65 6.57 -7.51
N VAL A 177 25.42 5.54 -6.70
CA VAL A 177 26.45 4.53 -6.38
C VAL A 177 26.83 3.74 -7.64
N LEU A 178 25.85 3.27 -8.42
CA LEU A 178 26.10 2.51 -9.64
C LEU A 178 26.86 3.33 -10.69
N ASP A 179 26.52 4.59 -10.89
CA ASP A 179 27.22 5.50 -11.80
C ASP A 179 28.67 5.73 -11.37
N THR A 180 28.90 5.87 -10.06
CA THR A 180 30.24 5.98 -9.50
C THR A 180 31.07 4.73 -9.80
N GLN A 181 30.50 3.54 -9.64
CA GLN A 181 31.19 2.28 -9.95
C GLN A 181 31.45 2.12 -11.45
N ARG A 182 30.47 2.48 -12.29
CA ARG A 182 30.61 2.44 -13.75
C ARG A 182 31.75 3.33 -14.23
N ARG A 183 31.85 4.57 -13.71
CA ARG A 183 32.93 5.52 -14.02
C ARG A 183 34.31 5.03 -13.57
N LYS A 184 34.40 4.39 -12.40
CA LYS A 184 35.64 3.77 -11.93
C LYS A 184 36.10 2.66 -12.87
N LYS A 185 35.20 1.79 -13.30
CA LYS A 185 35.50 0.71 -14.25
C LYS A 185 36.00 1.25 -15.60
N THR A 186 35.35 2.29 -16.14
CA THR A 186 35.80 2.93 -17.39
C THR A 186 37.18 3.57 -17.25
N LYS A 187 37.51 4.17 -16.10
CA LYS A 187 38.86 4.68 -15.86
C LYS A 187 39.91 3.56 -15.87
N ILE A 188 39.64 2.43 -15.23
CA ILE A 188 40.57 1.27 -15.16
C ILE A 188 40.80 0.66 -16.55
N GLU A 189 39.74 0.50 -17.36
CA GLU A 189 39.85 -0.03 -18.72
C GLU A 189 40.65 0.90 -19.66
N ASN A 190 40.59 2.21 -19.43
CA ASN A 190 41.31 3.21 -20.21
C ASN A 190 42.75 3.48 -19.73
N VAL A 191 43.23 2.84 -18.64
CA VAL A 191 44.65 2.92 -18.25
C VAL A 191 45.46 1.97 -19.15
N PRO A 192 46.41 2.47 -19.97
CA PRO A 192 47.24 1.61 -20.81
C PRO A 192 48.01 0.61 -19.96
N LYS A 193 47.83 -0.69 -20.21
CA LYS A 193 48.64 -1.74 -19.58
C LYS A 193 49.99 -1.80 -20.27
N PHE A 194 51.01 -1.21 -19.67
CA PHE A 194 52.40 -1.39 -20.11
C PHE A 194 52.84 -2.83 -19.84
N ILE A 195 52.99 -3.62 -20.91
CA ILE A 195 53.65 -4.92 -20.86
C ILE A 195 55.15 -4.65 -20.81
N LYS A 196 55.82 -5.01 -19.71
CA LYS A 196 57.29 -4.98 -19.66
C LYS A 196 57.81 -6.01 -20.64
N GLY A 197 58.46 -5.55 -21.72
CA GLY A 197 59.22 -6.42 -22.62
C GLY A 197 60.31 -7.13 -21.83
N GLY A 198 60.37 -8.46 -21.97
CA GLY A 198 61.45 -9.27 -21.42
C GLY A 198 62.77 -8.82 -22.04
N GLY A 199 63.71 -8.41 -21.18
CA GLY A 199 65.08 -8.18 -21.57
C GLY A 199 65.78 -9.50 -21.82
N GLU A 200 66.42 -9.59 -22.98
CA GLU A 200 67.43 -10.59 -23.36
C GLU A 200 68.65 -10.54 -22.42
#